data_AF-A0A3S1HD69-F1
#
_entry.id   AF-A0A3S1HD69-F1
#
_cell.length_a   1.000
_cell.length_b   1.000
_cell.length_c   1.000
_cell.angle_alpha   90.00
_cell.angle_beta   90.00
_cell.angle_gamma   90.00
#
_symmetry.space_group_name_H-M   'P 1'
#
loop_
_entity.id
_entity.type
_entity.pdbx_description
1 polymer ?
#
loop_
_entity_poly.entity_id
_entity_poly.type
_entity_poly.pdbx_seq_one_letter_code
_entity_poly.pdbx_strand_id
1 'polypeptide(L)'
;MSGTDNGEGDNPNMKKFELYIKASAIDKETKGSCPICQQFFMITCLLGENQEDIDFKVFTVQADCPPKNFASGWSKKYPVVMVNSARNKAGQDISGMMYDTFEDLETFFESINKECPELKRKNAPNISAMTVVENLYKHFNHFIAGSPDKALVGELRKLNEYLESQDTKFLVDNVLSFSDCHLLPRLQHIRVAGKAFRDFDIPKEFTYVWRYLRDAYEQDAFRSTMPSDQDIIFNYEKKACNPPKVKGKSKGKPTLEKFTYTMDVPEDILSGLDNGTAADGGAAQEEEQVPIPEPTPIAEPEETLEEAKPEPEVEPEVAEEPETTPPVEDQPDSGTASVEQQSEPEAVTSEDPKEVDSTAEQEEVGETNDAQDQSPAPDADENKENAATEDSGLVQTVEEEKTVDPASNGDVVGHVETS
;
A
#
# COMPACT_ATOMS: atom_id res chain seq x y z
N MET A 1 46.65 -3.82 19.45
CA MET A 1 45.50 -2.94 19.22
C MET A 1 45.45 -2.60 17.74
N SER A 2 44.60 -3.28 17.00
CA SER A 2 44.23 -2.98 15.62
C SER A 2 42.84 -3.59 15.45
N GLY A 3 41.81 -2.76 15.48
CA GLY A 3 40.43 -3.24 15.51
C GLY A 3 40.06 -3.92 14.19
N THR A 4 39.36 -5.04 14.30
CA THR A 4 38.60 -5.60 13.18
C THR A 4 37.38 -4.70 12.96
N ASP A 5 37.47 -3.86 11.93
CA ASP A 5 36.32 -3.15 11.39
C ASP A 5 35.42 -4.18 10.70
N ASN A 6 34.32 -4.56 11.36
CA ASN A 6 33.30 -5.41 10.78
C ASN A 6 32.47 -4.57 9.80
N GLY A 7 33.03 -4.33 8.62
CA GLY A 7 32.27 -3.79 7.50
C GLY A 7 31.14 -4.75 7.14
N GLU A 8 29.91 -4.38 7.48
CA GLU A 8 28.72 -4.98 6.87
C GLU A 8 28.89 -4.89 5.35
N GLY A 9 29.03 -6.04 4.72
CA GLY A 9 29.26 -6.15 3.28
C GLY A 9 27.99 -5.75 2.54
N ASP A 10 27.82 -4.44 2.31
CA ASP A 10 26.60 -3.91 1.73
C ASP A 10 26.39 -4.50 0.33
N ASN A 11 25.38 -5.37 0.20
CA ASN A 11 25.16 -6.13 -1.02
C ASN A 11 24.84 -5.16 -2.17
N PRO A 12 25.69 -5.04 -3.20
CA PRO A 12 25.56 -4.00 -4.23
C PRO A 12 24.32 -4.17 -5.13
N ASN A 13 23.59 -5.27 -4.97
CA ASN A 13 22.33 -5.56 -5.65
C ASN A 13 21.09 -5.31 -4.75
N MET A 14 21.27 -4.97 -3.48
CA MET A 14 20.17 -4.75 -2.54
C MET A 14 19.31 -3.56 -2.97
N LYS A 15 17.98 -3.73 -2.96
CA LYS A 15 17.03 -2.67 -3.30
C LYS A 15 16.44 -2.08 -2.02
N LYS A 16 17.04 -0.97 -1.57
CA LYS A 16 16.71 -0.23 -0.35
C LYS A 16 15.74 0.91 -0.63
N PHE A 17 14.57 0.92 0.01
CA PHE A 17 13.58 2.00 -0.13
C PHE A 17 12.72 2.23 1.12
N GLU A 18 12.02 3.35 1.16
CA GLU A 18 11.18 3.77 2.27
C GLU A 18 9.75 4.01 1.79
N LEU A 19 8.78 3.32 2.39
CA LEU A 19 7.36 3.50 2.12
C LEU A 19 6.72 4.39 3.19
N TYR A 20 6.24 5.55 2.77
CA TYR A 20 5.55 6.50 3.62
C TYR A 20 4.03 6.34 3.45
N ILE A 21 3.35 5.95 4.53
CA ILE A 21 1.89 5.75 4.60
C ILE A 21 1.24 6.82 5.48
N LYS A 22 -0.08 7.01 5.35
CA LYS A 22 -0.81 7.90 6.26
C LYS A 22 -0.81 7.33 7.68
N ALA A 23 -0.49 8.18 8.66
CA ALA A 23 -0.71 7.89 10.07
C ALA A 23 -2.21 7.83 10.41
N SER A 24 -2.54 7.21 11.54
CA SER A 24 -3.86 7.25 12.18
C SER A 24 -4.34 8.68 12.28
N ALA A 25 -5.64 8.89 12.02
CA ALA A 25 -6.25 10.19 12.22
C ALA A 25 -6.60 10.44 13.70
N ILE A 26 -6.54 9.38 14.52
CA ILE A 26 -6.86 9.37 15.95
C ILE A 26 -5.61 9.60 16.78
N ASP A 27 -4.63 8.67 16.73
CA ASP A 27 -3.45 8.71 17.60
C ASP A 27 -2.25 9.47 16.99
N LYS A 28 -2.27 9.71 15.67
CA LYS A 28 -1.24 10.44 14.89
C LYS A 28 0.13 9.75 14.77
N GLU A 29 0.25 8.49 15.18
CA GLU A 29 1.48 7.70 15.21
C GLU A 29 1.35 6.35 14.48
N THR A 30 0.25 5.61 14.65
CA THR A 30 0.08 4.27 14.07
C THR A 30 -0.38 4.30 12.61
N LYS A 31 -0.54 3.14 11.97
CA LYS A 31 -0.96 3.00 10.56
C LYS A 31 -2.44 3.37 10.37
N GLY A 32 -2.72 4.40 9.57
CA GLY A 32 -4.06 4.93 9.34
C GLY A 32 -4.87 4.19 8.26
N SER A 33 -6.18 4.38 8.27
CA SER A 33 -7.17 3.68 7.43
C SER A 33 -7.23 4.18 5.97
N CYS A 34 -6.10 4.17 5.26
CA CYS A 34 -6.04 4.54 3.85
C CYS A 34 -5.89 3.28 2.97
N PRO A 35 -6.93 2.82 2.24
CA PRO A 35 -6.91 1.54 1.52
C PRO A 35 -5.80 1.42 0.48
N ILE A 36 -5.41 2.53 -0.16
CA ILE A 36 -4.30 2.58 -1.12
C ILE A 36 -2.93 2.53 -0.44
N CYS A 37 -2.80 3.07 0.78
CA CYS A 37 -1.58 2.87 1.59
C CYS A 37 -1.44 1.41 2.01
N GLN A 38 -2.53 0.79 2.49
CA GLN A 38 -2.52 -0.63 2.85
C GLN A 38 -2.22 -1.50 1.63
N GLN A 39 -2.83 -1.24 0.46
CA GLN A 39 -2.57 -1.96 -0.78
C GLN A 39 -1.07 -2.04 -1.13
N PHE A 40 -0.35 -0.91 -1.11
CA PHE A 40 1.08 -0.93 -1.40
C PHE A 40 1.93 -1.42 -0.23
N PHE A 41 1.49 -1.27 1.03
CA PHE A 41 2.17 -1.89 2.17
C PHE A 41 2.11 -3.42 2.07
N MET A 42 0.96 -4.00 1.71
CA MET A 42 0.83 -5.43 1.43
C MET A 42 1.77 -5.89 0.31
N ILE A 43 1.83 -5.14 -0.81
CA ILE A 43 2.76 -5.43 -1.91
C ILE A 43 4.23 -5.36 -1.44
N THR A 44 4.58 -4.37 -0.62
CA THR A 44 5.94 -4.25 -0.04
C THR A 44 6.28 -5.45 0.85
N CYS A 45 5.39 -5.87 1.76
CA CYS A 45 5.60 -7.04 2.61
C CYS A 45 5.81 -8.30 1.75
N LEU A 46 4.87 -8.59 0.83
CA LEU A 46 4.94 -9.78 -0.03
C LEU A 46 6.20 -9.78 -0.91
N LEU A 47 6.66 -8.63 -1.38
CA LEU A 47 7.91 -8.55 -2.16
C LEU A 47 9.15 -8.82 -1.30
N GLY A 48 9.20 -8.36 -0.04
CA GLY A 48 10.31 -8.63 0.88
C GLY A 48 10.30 -10.05 1.45
N GLU A 49 9.12 -10.62 1.68
CA GLU A 49 8.93 -12.03 2.08
C GLU A 49 9.42 -13.01 1.00
N ASN A 50 9.34 -12.63 -0.28
CA ASN A 50 9.62 -13.51 -1.42
C ASN A 50 10.91 -13.16 -2.20
N GLN A 51 11.66 -12.10 -1.84
CA GLN A 51 12.93 -11.74 -2.48
C GLN A 51 13.96 -11.25 -1.46
N GLU A 52 15.06 -11.99 -1.31
CA GLU A 52 16.16 -11.67 -0.39
C GLU A 52 16.92 -10.36 -0.74
N ASP A 53 16.71 -9.79 -1.93
CA ASP A 53 17.38 -8.57 -2.40
C ASP A 53 16.51 -7.30 -2.28
N ILE A 54 15.57 -7.30 -1.34
CA ILE A 54 14.69 -6.17 -0.98
C ILE A 54 14.82 -5.84 0.51
N ASP A 55 15.15 -4.58 0.81
CA ASP A 55 15.20 -4.02 2.16
C ASP A 55 14.33 -2.77 2.16
N PHE A 56 13.39 -2.69 3.12
CA PHE A 56 12.47 -1.56 3.18
C PHE A 56 12.17 -1.12 4.60
N LYS A 57 11.82 0.17 4.74
CA LYS A 57 11.29 0.73 5.98
C LYS A 57 9.93 1.34 5.73
N VAL A 58 9.04 1.26 6.71
CA VAL A 58 7.71 1.86 6.63
C VAL A 58 7.56 2.95 7.67
N PHE A 59 7.15 4.13 7.22
CA PHE A 59 6.96 5.32 8.06
C PHE A 59 5.53 5.79 7.98
N THR A 60 4.93 6.07 9.14
CA THR A 60 3.63 6.70 9.25
C THR A 60 3.79 8.22 9.22
N VAL A 61 2.92 8.90 8.46
CA VAL A 61 3.00 10.36 8.30
C VAL A 61 1.66 11.02 8.56
N GLN A 62 1.68 12.03 9.44
CA GLN A 62 0.56 12.93 9.64
C GLN A 62 0.36 13.77 8.37
N ALA A 63 -0.72 13.53 7.63
CA ALA A 63 -0.96 14.22 6.35
C ALA A 63 -1.12 15.74 6.49
N ASP A 64 -1.44 16.21 7.70
CA ASP A 64 -1.50 17.61 8.13
C ASP A 64 -0.15 18.16 8.64
N CYS A 65 0.83 17.31 8.95
CA CYS A 65 2.18 17.69 9.38
C CYS A 65 3.26 16.79 8.72
N PRO A 66 3.50 16.95 7.41
CA PRO A 66 4.50 16.16 6.69
C PRO A 66 5.94 16.55 7.10
N PRO A 67 6.90 15.61 7.11
CA PRO A 67 8.30 15.89 7.39
C PRO A 67 8.92 16.92 6.44
N LYS A 68 9.87 17.72 6.94
CA LYS A 68 10.43 18.89 6.24
C LYS A 68 11.20 18.53 4.95
N ASN A 69 11.65 17.28 4.80
CA ASN A 69 12.31 16.77 3.59
C ASN A 69 11.34 16.56 2.41
N PHE A 70 10.01 16.59 2.60
CA PHE A 70 9.02 16.54 1.52
C PHE A 70 8.82 17.88 0.78
N ALA A 71 9.61 18.91 1.09
CA ALA A 71 9.31 20.31 0.75
C ALA A 71 9.36 20.70 -0.73
N SER A 72 9.85 19.85 -1.64
CA SER A 72 9.94 20.15 -3.09
C SER A 72 9.35 19.04 -3.96
N GLY A 73 8.32 19.35 -4.74
CA GLY A 73 7.72 18.44 -5.73
C GLY A 73 6.62 17.49 -5.24
N TRP A 74 6.47 17.32 -3.92
CA TRP A 74 5.51 16.39 -3.33
C TRP A 74 4.03 16.76 -3.60
N SER A 75 3.27 15.81 -4.15
CA SER A 75 1.87 15.99 -4.59
C SER A 75 0.82 16.00 -3.46
N LYS A 76 1.24 15.86 -2.20
CA LYS A 76 0.37 15.69 -1.02
C LYS A 76 -0.49 14.42 -1.02
N LYS A 77 -0.17 13.47 -1.89
CA LYS A 77 -0.78 12.14 -1.95
C LYS A 77 0.04 11.14 -1.11
N TYR A 78 -0.60 10.02 -0.82
CA TYR A 78 -0.02 8.88 -0.12
C TYR A 78 -0.61 7.58 -0.70
N PRO A 79 0.14 6.46 -0.69
CA PRO A 79 1.50 6.35 -0.13
C PRO A 79 2.54 7.05 -1.02
N VAL A 80 3.76 7.18 -0.50
CA VAL A 80 4.94 7.68 -1.22
C VAL A 80 6.07 6.66 -1.05
N VAL A 81 6.81 6.37 -2.12
CA VAL A 81 8.08 5.65 -2.02
C VAL A 81 9.24 6.62 -2.24
N MET A 82 10.23 6.57 -1.36
CA MET A 82 11.56 7.16 -1.55
C MET A 82 12.57 6.02 -1.76
N VAL A 83 13.34 6.04 -2.84
CA VAL A 83 14.34 5.00 -3.11
C VAL A 83 15.69 5.44 -2.55
N ASN A 84 16.23 4.67 -1.61
CA ASN A 84 17.52 4.99 -0.99
C ASN A 84 18.67 4.49 -1.87
N SER A 85 18.59 3.24 -2.35
CA SER A 85 19.52 2.68 -3.34
C SER A 85 18.86 1.51 -4.07
N ALA A 86 18.74 1.55 -5.39
CA ALA A 86 18.26 0.40 -6.17
C ALA A 86 18.62 0.53 -7.66
N ARG A 87 18.76 -0.62 -8.33
CA ARG A 87 18.63 -0.73 -9.79
C ARG A 87 17.35 -1.44 -10.15
N ASN A 88 16.70 -0.99 -11.22
CA ASN A 88 15.55 -1.71 -11.78
C ASN A 88 15.99 -2.96 -12.57
N LYS A 89 15.03 -3.77 -13.02
CA LYS A 89 15.25 -4.94 -13.91
C LYS A 89 16.07 -4.67 -15.17
N ALA A 90 16.06 -3.44 -15.69
CA ALA A 90 16.83 -3.04 -16.87
C ALA A 90 18.26 -2.57 -16.52
N GLY A 91 18.68 -2.66 -15.25
CA GLY A 91 19.98 -2.21 -14.75
C GLY A 91 20.09 -0.70 -14.57
N GLN A 92 19.02 0.06 -14.79
CA GLN A 92 19.02 1.51 -14.61
C GLN A 92 19.03 1.85 -13.12
N ASP A 93 19.88 2.81 -12.75
CA ASP A 93 19.92 3.36 -11.40
C ASP A 93 18.66 4.20 -11.14
N ILE A 94 17.97 3.92 -10.03
CA ILE A 94 16.78 4.65 -9.58
C ILE A 94 16.96 5.19 -8.14
N SER A 95 18.19 5.24 -7.66
CA SER A 95 18.53 5.77 -6.34
C SER A 95 18.20 7.27 -6.23
N GLY A 96 17.61 7.68 -5.11
CA GLY A 96 17.15 9.05 -4.86
C GLY A 96 15.81 9.43 -5.52
N MET A 97 15.15 8.50 -6.25
CA MET A 97 13.87 8.76 -6.90
C MET A 97 12.70 8.72 -5.90
N MET A 98 11.68 9.55 -6.16
CA MET A 98 10.41 9.58 -5.43
C MET A 98 9.26 9.13 -6.34
N TYR A 99 8.34 8.32 -5.81
CA TYR A 99 7.12 7.88 -6.50
C TYR A 99 5.90 8.16 -5.60
N ASP A 100 5.01 9.07 -6.02
CA ASP A 100 3.88 9.55 -5.20
C ASP A 100 2.51 9.60 -5.91
N THR A 101 2.45 9.17 -7.17
CA THR A 101 1.19 8.86 -7.88
C THR A 101 0.94 7.36 -7.94
N PHE A 102 -0.29 6.94 -8.24
CA PHE A 102 -0.65 5.52 -8.29
C PHE A 102 0.10 4.78 -9.41
N GLU A 103 0.18 5.43 -10.56
CA GLU A 103 0.86 4.97 -11.77
C GLU A 103 2.39 4.90 -11.58
N ASP A 104 2.96 5.86 -10.85
CA ASP A 104 4.38 5.89 -10.50
C ASP A 104 4.74 4.78 -9.50
N LEU A 105 3.92 4.59 -8.46
CA LEU A 105 4.08 3.50 -7.49
C LEU A 105 4.02 2.12 -8.16
N GLU A 106 3.03 1.88 -9.03
CA GLU A 106 2.95 0.65 -9.83
C GLU A 106 4.19 0.45 -10.70
N THR A 107 4.67 1.53 -11.34
CA THR A 107 5.88 1.48 -12.16
C THR A 107 7.10 1.13 -11.31
N PHE A 108 7.25 1.71 -10.12
CA PHE A 108 8.31 1.36 -9.17
C PHE A 108 8.26 -0.12 -8.77
N PHE A 109 7.12 -0.60 -8.24
CA PHE A 109 6.99 -1.98 -7.76
C PHE A 109 7.16 -3.00 -8.90
N GLU A 110 6.64 -2.74 -10.09
CA GLU A 110 6.93 -3.55 -11.28
C GLU A 110 8.41 -3.50 -11.65
N SER A 111 9.09 -2.36 -11.50
CA SER A 111 10.51 -2.23 -11.87
C SER A 111 11.47 -3.03 -10.97
N ILE A 112 11.06 -3.35 -9.73
CA ILE A 112 11.87 -4.10 -8.75
C ILE A 112 11.46 -5.57 -8.58
N ASN A 113 10.22 -5.95 -8.90
CA ASN A 113 9.64 -7.28 -8.68
C ASN A 113 10.15 -8.35 -9.68
N LYS A 114 11.23 -9.04 -9.34
CA LYS A 114 11.80 -10.13 -10.14
C LYS A 114 10.92 -11.38 -10.11
N GLU A 115 10.59 -11.85 -8.91
CA GLU A 115 10.21 -13.26 -8.66
C GLU A 115 8.72 -13.49 -8.38
N CYS A 116 7.90 -12.45 -8.22
CA CYS A 116 6.47 -12.54 -7.86
C CYS A 116 5.55 -12.10 -9.02
N PRO A 117 5.37 -12.89 -10.10
CA PRO A 117 4.56 -12.48 -11.25
C PRO A 117 3.08 -12.19 -10.91
N GLU A 118 2.57 -12.71 -9.79
CA GLU A 118 1.21 -12.51 -9.25
C GLU A 118 0.99 -11.07 -8.76
N LEU A 119 2.06 -10.39 -8.32
CA LEU A 119 2.04 -8.99 -7.89
C LEU A 119 2.12 -7.98 -9.05
N LYS A 120 2.18 -8.47 -10.30
CA LYS A 120 2.23 -7.63 -11.51
C LYS A 120 0.83 -7.29 -11.98
N ARG A 121 0.38 -6.04 -11.77
CA ARG A 121 -0.97 -5.58 -12.19
C ARG A 121 -1.28 -5.88 -13.66
N LYS A 122 -0.28 -5.76 -14.54
CA LYS A 122 -0.43 -5.93 -15.99
C LYS A 122 -0.44 -7.39 -16.45
N ASN A 123 -0.35 -8.37 -15.54
CA ASN A 123 -0.60 -9.77 -15.91
C ASN A 123 -2.09 -9.98 -16.27
N ALA A 124 -2.38 -10.92 -17.17
CA ALA A 124 -3.74 -11.10 -17.67
C ALA A 124 -4.76 -11.54 -16.59
N PRO A 125 -4.42 -12.42 -15.62
CA PRO A 125 -5.31 -12.77 -14.52
C PRO A 125 -5.71 -11.58 -13.64
N ASN A 126 -4.76 -10.73 -13.24
CA ASN A 126 -5.04 -9.51 -12.47
C ASN A 126 -5.90 -8.53 -13.26
N ILE A 127 -5.68 -8.37 -14.56
CA ILE A 127 -6.56 -7.54 -15.40
C ILE A 127 -7.99 -8.06 -15.33
N SER A 128 -8.20 -9.38 -15.44
CA SER A 128 -9.51 -10.02 -15.32
C SER A 128 -10.13 -9.78 -13.94
N ALA A 129 -9.44 -10.15 -12.86
CA ALA A 129 -9.90 -9.99 -11.48
C ALA A 129 -10.22 -8.52 -11.14
N MET A 130 -9.38 -7.58 -11.59
CA MET A 130 -9.60 -6.14 -11.41
C MET A 130 -10.92 -5.65 -12.00
N THR A 131 -11.35 -6.16 -13.16
CA THR A 131 -12.67 -5.77 -13.74
C THR A 131 -13.86 -6.23 -12.91
N VAL A 132 -13.71 -7.28 -12.09
CA VAL A 132 -14.75 -7.76 -11.18
C VAL A 132 -14.85 -6.85 -9.95
N VAL A 133 -13.72 -6.37 -9.44
CA VAL A 133 -13.65 -5.69 -8.13
C VAL A 133 -13.66 -4.17 -8.17
N GLU A 134 -13.30 -3.54 -9.31
CA GLU A 134 -13.12 -2.08 -9.41
C GLU A 134 -14.33 -1.24 -8.94
N ASN A 135 -15.55 -1.74 -9.16
CA ASN A 135 -16.79 -1.03 -8.83
C ASN A 135 -17.28 -1.28 -7.40
N LEU A 136 -16.73 -2.27 -6.67
CA LEU A 136 -17.20 -2.65 -5.34
C LEU A 136 -17.09 -1.49 -4.34
N TYR A 137 -15.90 -0.88 -4.26
CA TYR A 137 -15.65 0.21 -3.30
C TYR A 137 -16.38 1.51 -3.68
N LYS A 138 -16.62 1.77 -4.98
CA LYS A 138 -17.46 2.88 -5.44
C LYS A 138 -18.90 2.75 -4.93
N HIS A 139 -19.50 1.58 -5.09
CA HIS A 139 -20.86 1.32 -4.60
C HIS A 139 -20.94 1.30 -3.07
N PHE A 140 -19.89 0.84 -2.37
CA PHE A 140 -19.80 0.98 -0.93
C PHE A 140 -19.81 2.45 -0.47
N ASN A 141 -19.04 3.33 -1.11
CA ASN A 141 -19.05 4.76 -0.75
C ASN A 141 -20.42 5.40 -1.00
N HIS A 142 -21.12 5.03 -2.08
CA HIS A 142 -22.50 5.47 -2.32
C HIS A 142 -23.49 4.94 -1.26
N PHE A 143 -23.33 3.69 -0.81
CA PHE A 143 -24.13 3.07 0.25
C PHE A 143 -23.94 3.76 1.61
N ILE A 144 -22.69 4.00 2.01
CA ILE A 144 -22.34 4.78 3.22
C ILE A 144 -22.92 6.20 3.14
N ALA A 145 -22.87 6.84 1.97
CA ALA A 145 -23.48 8.15 1.71
C ALA A 145 -25.03 8.13 1.66
N GLY A 146 -25.68 6.98 1.90
CA GLY A 146 -27.14 6.88 2.08
C GLY A 146 -27.89 6.18 0.95
N SER A 147 -27.21 5.73 -0.11
CA SER A 147 -27.84 4.92 -1.15
C SER A 147 -28.28 3.54 -0.61
N PRO A 148 -29.25 2.86 -1.25
CA PRO A 148 -29.56 1.46 -0.93
C PRO A 148 -28.37 0.52 -1.14
N ASP A 149 -28.34 -0.56 -0.38
CA ASP A 149 -27.34 -1.64 -0.41
C ASP A 149 -27.36 -2.45 -1.73
N LYS A 150 -28.50 -2.51 -2.44
CA LYS A 150 -28.71 -3.31 -3.65
C LYS A 150 -27.54 -3.31 -4.65
N ALA A 151 -26.90 -2.16 -4.87
CA ALA A 151 -25.77 -2.07 -5.79
C ALA A 151 -24.48 -2.67 -5.20
N LEU A 152 -24.20 -2.42 -3.91
CA LEU A 152 -23.09 -3.04 -3.18
C LEU A 152 -23.25 -4.56 -3.10
N VAL A 153 -24.46 -5.06 -2.79
CA VAL A 153 -24.80 -6.48 -2.79
C VAL A 153 -24.68 -7.08 -4.19
N GLY A 154 -24.96 -6.31 -5.24
CA GLY A 154 -24.73 -6.70 -6.64
C GLY A 154 -23.24 -6.91 -6.96
N GLU A 155 -22.36 -6.02 -6.53
CA GLU A 155 -20.91 -6.18 -6.73
C GLU A 155 -20.32 -7.31 -5.85
N LEU A 156 -20.80 -7.48 -4.61
CA LEU A 156 -20.41 -8.61 -3.75
C LEU A 156 -20.84 -9.96 -4.35
N ARG A 157 -22.00 -10.01 -5.02
CA ARG A 157 -22.47 -11.19 -5.74
C ARG A 157 -21.56 -11.56 -6.91
N LYS A 158 -21.17 -10.59 -7.75
CA LYS A 158 -20.21 -10.81 -8.83
C LYS A 158 -18.87 -11.33 -8.32
N LEU A 159 -18.38 -10.78 -7.20
CA LEU A 159 -17.17 -11.25 -6.54
C LEU A 159 -17.32 -12.69 -6.05
N ASN A 160 -18.45 -13.05 -5.45
CA ASN A 160 -18.71 -14.43 -5.01
C ASN A 160 -18.75 -15.40 -6.20
N GLU A 161 -19.47 -15.06 -7.26
CA GLU A 161 -19.57 -15.86 -8.50
C GLU A 161 -18.19 -16.01 -9.18
N TYR A 162 -17.35 -14.96 -9.12
CA TYR A 162 -15.97 -15.03 -9.61
C TYR A 162 -15.10 -15.98 -8.75
N LEU A 163 -15.10 -15.83 -7.42
CA LEU A 163 -14.36 -16.70 -6.50
C LEU A 163 -14.83 -18.16 -6.54
N GLU A 164 -16.12 -18.41 -6.82
CA GLU A 164 -16.68 -19.74 -7.08
C GLU A 164 -16.14 -20.36 -8.37
N SER A 165 -15.89 -19.52 -9.39
CA SER A 165 -15.33 -19.98 -10.68
C SER A 165 -13.82 -20.19 -10.68
N GLN A 166 -13.10 -19.83 -9.61
CA GLN A 166 -11.65 -20.06 -9.48
C GLN A 166 -11.36 -21.31 -8.64
N ASP A 167 -10.38 -22.10 -9.07
CA ASP A 167 -9.86 -23.28 -8.35
C ASP A 167 -8.67 -22.88 -7.44
N THR A 168 -8.80 -21.74 -6.75
CA THR A 168 -7.71 -21.07 -6.02
C THR A 168 -8.16 -20.47 -4.68
N LYS A 169 -7.23 -20.34 -3.73
CA LYS A 169 -7.44 -19.70 -2.42
C LYS A 169 -7.83 -18.21 -2.58
N PHE A 170 -7.15 -17.49 -3.46
CA PHE A 170 -7.33 -16.04 -3.69
C PHE A 170 -7.82 -15.74 -5.13
N LEU A 171 -7.91 -14.45 -5.51
CA LEU A 171 -8.54 -14.03 -6.78
C LEU A 171 -7.87 -14.57 -8.05
N VAL A 172 -6.59 -14.92 -7.98
CA VAL A 172 -5.76 -15.28 -9.14
C VAL A 172 -4.99 -16.58 -8.93
N ASP A 173 -4.51 -16.84 -7.71
CA ASP A 173 -3.69 -18.01 -7.36
C ASP A 173 -3.93 -18.40 -5.89
N ASN A 174 -3.19 -19.39 -5.40
CA ASN A 174 -3.16 -19.81 -4.00
C ASN A 174 -2.27 -18.92 -3.11
N VAL A 175 -1.61 -17.92 -3.69
CA VAL A 175 -0.84 -16.85 -3.02
C VAL A 175 -1.47 -15.48 -3.31
N LEU A 176 -1.22 -14.49 -2.46
CA LEU A 176 -1.78 -13.14 -2.62
C LEU A 176 -1.22 -12.43 -3.86
N SER A 177 -2.12 -11.98 -4.73
CA SER A 177 -1.83 -11.23 -5.95
C SER A 177 -1.99 -9.71 -5.77
N PHE A 178 -1.65 -8.94 -6.81
CA PHE A 178 -1.94 -7.50 -6.88
C PHE A 178 -3.44 -7.20 -6.67
N SER A 179 -4.31 -8.02 -7.26
CA SER A 179 -5.76 -7.86 -7.13
C SER A 179 -6.24 -8.08 -5.70
N ASP A 180 -5.62 -9.01 -4.96
CA ASP A 180 -5.96 -9.26 -3.56
C ASP A 180 -5.52 -8.10 -2.67
N CYS A 181 -4.31 -7.58 -2.88
CA CYS A 181 -3.81 -6.36 -2.23
C CYS A 181 -4.71 -5.15 -2.51
N HIS A 182 -5.36 -5.09 -3.68
CA HIS A 182 -6.39 -4.09 -3.97
C HIS A 182 -7.70 -4.37 -3.21
N LEU A 183 -8.23 -5.59 -3.29
CA LEU A 183 -9.55 -5.93 -2.78
C LEU A 183 -9.62 -5.97 -1.24
N LEU A 184 -8.66 -6.59 -0.57
CA LEU A 184 -8.73 -6.92 0.86
C LEU A 184 -8.88 -5.68 1.77
N PRO A 185 -8.10 -4.58 1.60
CA PRO A 185 -8.34 -3.34 2.34
C PRO A 185 -9.76 -2.78 2.16
N ARG A 186 -10.33 -2.94 0.96
CA ARG A 186 -11.66 -2.43 0.61
C ARG A 186 -12.77 -3.29 1.20
N LEU A 187 -12.61 -4.62 1.24
CA LEU A 187 -13.52 -5.52 1.95
C LEU A 187 -13.52 -5.29 3.47
N GLN A 188 -12.34 -5.09 4.08
CA GLN A 188 -12.26 -4.80 5.52
C GLN A 188 -13.00 -3.51 5.86
N HIS A 189 -12.83 -2.47 5.04
CA HIS A 189 -13.60 -1.23 5.15
C HIS A 189 -15.11 -1.44 4.99
N ILE A 190 -15.54 -2.30 4.06
CA ILE A 190 -16.96 -2.66 3.86
C ILE A 190 -17.54 -3.32 5.11
N ARG A 191 -16.83 -4.29 5.72
CA ARG A 191 -17.25 -4.94 6.96
C ARG A 191 -17.40 -3.94 8.10
N VAL A 192 -16.30 -3.28 8.47
CA VAL A 192 -16.23 -2.47 9.69
C VAL A 192 -17.15 -1.25 9.63
N ALA A 193 -17.04 -0.44 8.56
CA ALA A 193 -17.85 0.78 8.45
C ALA A 193 -19.27 0.51 7.93
N GLY A 194 -19.50 -0.55 7.16
CA GLY A 194 -20.86 -1.00 6.81
C GLY A 194 -21.64 -1.39 8.06
N LYS A 195 -21.03 -2.17 8.96
CA LYS A 195 -21.65 -2.54 10.24
C LYS A 195 -21.86 -1.33 11.14
N ALA A 196 -20.82 -0.52 11.36
CA ALA A 196 -20.87 0.61 12.30
C ALA A 196 -21.89 1.71 11.93
N PHE A 197 -22.08 2.00 10.63
CA PHE A 197 -22.93 3.12 10.20
C PHE A 197 -24.29 2.71 9.61
N ARG A 198 -24.43 1.47 9.14
CA ARG A 198 -25.62 1.02 8.39
C ARG A 198 -26.20 -0.31 8.87
N ASP A 199 -25.61 -0.93 9.90
CA ASP A 199 -25.92 -2.29 10.38
C ASP A 199 -25.87 -3.34 9.25
N PHE A 200 -24.92 -3.15 8.32
CA PHE A 200 -24.72 -4.04 7.17
C PHE A 200 -23.63 -5.06 7.44
N ASP A 201 -23.95 -6.32 7.20
CA ASP A 201 -23.00 -7.44 7.14
C ASP A 201 -22.97 -7.97 5.70
N ILE A 202 -21.84 -8.58 5.29
CA ILE A 202 -21.77 -9.28 4.01
C ILE A 202 -22.76 -10.47 4.06
N PRO A 203 -23.69 -10.61 3.08
CA PRO A 203 -24.69 -11.67 3.11
C PRO A 203 -24.08 -13.06 3.28
N LYS A 204 -24.68 -13.88 4.16
CA LYS A 204 -24.14 -15.21 4.53
C LYS A 204 -24.12 -16.20 3.35
N GLU A 205 -24.98 -15.98 2.35
CA GLU A 205 -25.00 -16.79 1.12
C GLU A 205 -23.77 -16.54 0.21
N PHE A 206 -22.97 -15.51 0.45
CA PHE A 206 -21.72 -15.27 -0.27
C PHE A 206 -20.56 -16.07 0.34
N THR A 207 -20.73 -17.38 0.35
CA THR A 207 -19.85 -18.34 1.05
C THR A 207 -18.40 -18.30 0.55
N TYR A 208 -18.16 -18.03 -0.73
CA TYR A 208 -16.79 -17.92 -1.28
C TYR A 208 -16.13 -16.59 -0.90
N VAL A 209 -16.88 -15.50 -0.73
CA VAL A 209 -16.35 -14.24 -0.16
C VAL A 209 -15.95 -14.45 1.30
N TRP A 210 -16.73 -15.23 2.06
CA TRP A 210 -16.40 -15.56 3.44
C TRP A 210 -15.22 -16.54 3.56
N ARG A 211 -15.11 -17.53 2.66
CA ARG A 211 -13.91 -18.39 2.51
C ARG A 211 -12.68 -17.53 2.26
N TYR A 212 -12.72 -16.68 1.24
CA TYR A 212 -11.66 -15.76 0.87
C TYR A 212 -11.24 -14.82 2.03
N LEU A 213 -12.20 -14.36 2.85
CA LEU A 213 -11.88 -13.56 4.04
C LEU A 213 -11.21 -14.36 5.16
N ARG A 214 -11.68 -15.58 5.49
CA ARG A 214 -10.98 -16.51 6.42
C ARG A 214 -9.54 -16.67 5.96
N ASP A 215 -9.40 -17.09 4.71
CA ASP A 215 -8.16 -17.44 4.04
C ASP A 215 -7.17 -16.26 4.00
N ALA A 216 -7.68 -15.01 3.94
CA ALA A 216 -6.87 -13.79 4.00
C ALA A 216 -6.50 -13.36 5.43
N TYR A 217 -7.34 -13.61 6.44
CA TYR A 217 -6.99 -13.29 7.85
C TYR A 217 -5.86 -14.16 8.40
N GLU A 218 -5.55 -15.27 7.73
CA GLU A 218 -4.36 -16.11 7.95
C GLU A 218 -3.07 -15.54 7.33
N GLN A 219 -3.14 -14.49 6.50
CA GLN A 219 -1.97 -13.96 5.78
C GLN A 219 -1.36 -12.77 6.54
N ASP A 220 -0.10 -12.91 6.97
CA ASP A 220 0.57 -11.87 7.76
C ASP A 220 0.74 -10.55 7.00
N ALA A 221 0.97 -10.58 5.68
CA ALA A 221 0.96 -9.36 4.85
C ALA A 221 -0.36 -8.57 4.93
N PHE A 222 -1.52 -9.23 5.05
CA PHE A 222 -2.80 -8.54 5.26
C PHE A 222 -3.00 -8.15 6.73
N ARG A 223 -2.73 -9.09 7.65
CA ARG A 223 -2.97 -8.95 9.09
C ARG A 223 -2.11 -7.85 9.73
N SER A 224 -0.82 -7.80 9.40
CA SER A 224 0.15 -6.82 9.92
C SER A 224 -0.08 -5.41 9.36
N THR A 225 -0.69 -5.27 8.19
CA THR A 225 -0.91 -3.98 7.52
C THR A 225 -2.28 -3.35 7.80
N MET A 226 -3.20 -4.08 8.44
CA MET A 226 -4.53 -3.57 8.77
C MET A 226 -4.48 -2.39 9.77
N PRO A 227 -5.27 -1.31 9.52
CA PRO A 227 -5.54 -0.27 10.52
C PRO A 227 -6.47 -0.80 11.62
N SER A 228 -6.62 -0.04 12.71
CA SER A 228 -7.62 -0.33 13.74
C SER A 228 -9.06 -0.18 13.18
N ASP A 229 -10.02 -0.92 13.72
CA ASP A 229 -11.44 -0.71 13.39
C ASP A 229 -11.87 0.74 13.67
N GLN A 230 -11.33 1.34 14.74
CA GLN A 230 -11.58 2.70 15.18
C GLN A 230 -11.15 3.72 14.11
N ASP A 231 -9.97 3.56 13.50
CA ASP A 231 -9.49 4.38 12.39
C ASP A 231 -10.36 4.23 11.14
N ILE A 232 -10.81 3.02 10.83
CA ILE A 232 -11.74 2.78 9.71
C ILE A 232 -13.04 3.56 9.96
N ILE A 233 -13.65 3.39 11.14
CA ILE A 233 -14.89 4.08 11.53
C ILE A 233 -14.72 5.60 11.45
N PHE A 234 -13.62 6.14 12.01
CA PHE A 234 -13.33 7.58 12.00
C PHE A 234 -13.23 8.16 10.59
N ASN A 235 -12.60 7.45 9.64
CA ASN A 235 -12.48 7.86 8.25
C ASN A 235 -13.83 7.97 7.49
N TYR A 236 -14.91 7.36 8.01
CA TYR A 236 -16.26 7.49 7.45
C TYR A 236 -17.22 8.36 8.25
N GLU A 237 -16.89 8.81 9.48
CA GLU A 237 -17.81 9.61 10.32
C GLU A 237 -18.44 10.82 9.59
N LYS A 238 -17.66 11.50 8.73
CA LYS A 238 -18.12 12.67 7.95
C LYS A 238 -18.83 12.31 6.63
N LYS A 239 -18.72 11.06 6.17
CA LYS A 239 -19.29 10.56 4.91
C LYS A 239 -20.59 9.79 5.12
N ALA A 240 -20.75 9.19 6.30
CA ALA A 240 -21.91 8.38 6.64
C ALA A 240 -23.19 9.23 6.70
N CYS A 241 -24.22 8.80 5.97
CA CYS A 241 -25.55 9.41 6.05
C CYS A 241 -26.33 8.85 7.25
N ASN A 242 -26.89 9.74 8.07
CA ASN A 242 -27.64 9.40 9.28
C ASN A 242 -26.92 8.39 10.21
N PRO A 243 -25.66 8.67 10.64
CA PRO A 243 -24.92 7.77 11.51
C PRO A 243 -25.71 7.52 12.81
N PRO A 244 -25.65 6.29 13.39
CA PRO A 244 -26.37 5.97 14.61
C PRO A 244 -26.11 6.97 15.72
N LYS A 245 -27.16 7.67 16.18
CA LYS A 245 -27.05 8.61 17.29
C LYS A 245 -26.75 7.81 18.56
N VAL A 246 -25.48 7.77 18.97
CA VAL A 246 -25.03 7.14 20.22
C VAL A 246 -25.75 7.81 21.39
N LYS A 247 -26.81 7.18 21.88
CA LYS A 247 -27.60 7.69 23.01
C LYS A 247 -26.86 7.42 24.32
N GLY A 248 -26.49 8.47 25.04
CA GLY A 248 -26.24 8.41 26.48
C GLY A 248 -24.84 7.97 26.94
N LYS A 249 -23.89 7.71 26.03
CA LYS A 249 -22.46 7.75 26.39
C LYS A 249 -21.89 9.07 25.89
N SER A 250 -21.17 9.81 26.74
CA SER A 250 -20.21 10.80 26.24
C SER A 250 -19.29 10.05 25.27
N LYS A 251 -19.12 10.54 24.04
CA LYS A 251 -18.02 10.05 23.20
C LYS A 251 -16.75 10.20 24.04
N GLY A 252 -16.08 9.09 24.35
CA GLY A 252 -14.75 9.16 24.90
C GLY A 252 -13.86 9.93 23.92
N LYS A 253 -12.71 10.43 24.38
CA LYS A 253 -11.70 10.83 23.38
C LYS A 253 -11.39 9.57 22.56
N PRO A 254 -11.49 9.56 21.22
CA PRO A 254 -11.24 8.36 20.43
C PRO A 254 -9.84 7.77 20.69
N THR A 255 -8.89 8.64 21.06
CA THR A 255 -7.54 8.31 21.53
C THR A 255 -7.46 7.48 22.82
N LEU A 256 -8.58 7.18 23.47
CA LEU A 256 -8.67 6.35 24.69
C LEU A 256 -9.44 5.04 24.45
N GLU A 257 -9.94 4.81 23.23
CA GLU A 257 -10.56 3.54 22.87
C GLU A 257 -9.47 2.52 22.53
N LYS A 258 -9.58 1.30 23.08
CA LYS A 258 -8.65 0.22 22.77
C LYS A 258 -8.85 -0.23 21.32
N PHE A 259 -7.76 -0.37 20.56
CA PHE A 259 -7.82 -0.89 19.20
C PHE A 259 -8.45 -2.29 19.14
N THR A 260 -9.36 -2.46 18.20
CA THR A 260 -9.95 -3.75 17.80
C THR A 260 -9.69 -3.99 16.32
N TYR A 261 -9.78 -5.26 15.93
CA TYR A 261 -9.61 -5.69 14.55
C TYR A 261 -10.65 -6.77 14.25
N THR A 262 -11.61 -6.44 13.38
CA THR A 262 -12.71 -7.32 13.00
C THR A 262 -12.21 -8.41 12.04
N MET A 263 -11.98 -9.63 12.54
CA MET A 263 -11.49 -10.78 11.75
C MET A 263 -12.35 -12.04 11.93
N ASP A 264 -13.48 -11.96 12.63
CA ASP A 264 -14.43 -13.05 12.79
C ASP A 264 -15.01 -13.47 11.42
N VAL A 265 -15.26 -14.76 11.23
CA VAL A 265 -15.97 -15.30 10.06
C VAL A 265 -17.06 -16.23 10.58
N PRO A 266 -18.29 -16.23 10.04
CA PRO A 266 -19.32 -17.15 10.50
C PRO A 266 -18.89 -18.60 10.21
N GLU A 267 -18.71 -19.41 11.26
CA GLU A 267 -18.27 -20.81 11.10
C GLU A 267 -19.34 -21.70 10.43
N ASP A 268 -20.62 -21.34 10.60
CA ASP A 268 -21.77 -22.12 10.12
C ASP A 268 -21.82 -22.25 8.60
N ILE A 269 -21.26 -21.29 7.85
CA ILE A 269 -21.33 -21.23 6.39
C ILE A 269 -20.16 -21.87 5.65
N LEU A 270 -19.07 -22.23 6.35
CA LEU A 270 -17.86 -22.81 5.72
C LEU A 270 -17.84 -24.34 5.71
N SER A 271 -18.68 -24.98 6.55
CA SER A 271 -18.73 -26.42 6.81
C SER A 271 -18.97 -27.35 5.59
N GLY A 272 -19.20 -26.80 4.40
CA GLY A 272 -19.40 -27.56 3.16
C GLY A 272 -18.40 -27.29 2.03
N LEU A 273 -17.43 -26.37 2.19
CA LEU A 273 -16.55 -25.95 1.08
C LEU A 273 -15.20 -26.67 1.02
N ASP A 274 -14.66 -27.13 2.16
CA ASP A 274 -13.29 -27.67 2.23
C ASP A 274 -13.17 -29.15 1.75
N ASN A 275 -14.24 -29.75 1.19
CA ASN A 275 -14.27 -31.12 0.65
C ASN A 275 -13.71 -31.25 -0.80
N GLY A 276 -12.82 -30.33 -1.22
CA GLY A 276 -12.41 -30.15 -2.62
C GLY A 276 -10.96 -30.49 -2.96
N THR A 277 -10.02 -30.42 -2.01
CA THR A 277 -8.59 -30.67 -2.30
C THR A 277 -8.29 -32.17 -2.35
N ALA A 278 -8.08 -32.68 -3.55
CA ALA A 278 -7.62 -34.04 -3.78
C ALA A 278 -6.18 -34.23 -3.24
N ALA A 279 -6.08 -34.80 -2.03
CA ALA A 279 -4.81 -35.30 -1.53
C ALA A 279 -4.34 -36.49 -2.38
N ASP A 280 -3.14 -36.39 -2.95
CA ASP A 280 -2.48 -37.49 -3.64
C ASP A 280 -2.23 -38.66 -2.68
N GLY A 281 -2.30 -39.89 -3.19
CA GLY A 281 -2.45 -41.10 -2.41
C GLY A 281 -1.17 -41.59 -1.74
N GLY A 282 -0.84 -41.07 -0.56
CA GLY A 282 0.20 -41.59 0.32
C GLY A 282 -0.36 -42.41 1.48
N ALA A 283 -0.48 -43.74 1.33
CA ALA A 283 -0.93 -44.61 2.42
C ALA A 283 0.14 -44.74 3.52
N ALA A 284 -0.15 -44.20 4.71
CA ALA A 284 0.59 -44.44 5.94
C ALA A 284 -0.36 -44.92 7.05
N GLN A 285 0.12 -45.83 7.89
CA GLN A 285 -0.70 -46.61 8.82
C GLN A 285 -1.01 -45.82 10.10
N GLU A 286 -2.16 -46.14 10.72
CA GLU A 286 -2.53 -45.63 12.04
C GLU A 286 -1.53 -46.14 13.11
N GLU A 287 -0.86 -45.23 13.83
CA GLU A 287 -0.25 -45.54 15.12
C GLU A 287 -1.03 -44.87 16.26
N GLU A 288 -1.28 -45.66 17.30
CA GLU A 288 -2.16 -45.38 18.42
C GLU A 288 -1.48 -44.47 19.46
N GLN A 289 -2.00 -43.24 19.67
CA GLN A 289 -1.41 -42.31 20.64
C GLN A 289 -1.77 -42.67 22.09
N VAL A 290 -0.75 -42.95 22.90
CA VAL A 290 -0.85 -43.11 24.35
C VAL A 290 -0.83 -41.74 25.04
N PRO A 291 -1.73 -41.43 25.99
CA PRO A 291 -1.81 -40.11 26.61
C PRO A 291 -0.67 -39.84 27.61
N ILE A 292 -0.13 -38.62 27.56
CA ILE A 292 0.92 -38.10 28.45
C ILE A 292 0.27 -37.49 29.72
N PRO A 293 0.76 -37.77 30.94
CA PRO A 293 0.24 -37.16 32.16
C PRO A 293 0.78 -35.74 32.43
N GLU A 294 -0.03 -34.91 33.09
CA GLU A 294 0.30 -33.52 33.45
C GLU A 294 1.45 -33.41 34.49
N PRO A 295 2.26 -32.33 34.45
CA PRO A 295 3.33 -32.10 35.43
C PRO A 295 2.82 -31.43 36.72
N THR A 296 3.15 -32.02 37.87
CA THR A 296 2.99 -31.37 39.19
C THR A 296 4.07 -30.31 39.44
N PRO A 297 3.76 -29.22 40.18
CA PRO A 297 4.71 -28.13 40.41
C PRO A 297 5.79 -28.52 41.42
N ILE A 298 7.05 -28.14 41.11
CA ILE A 298 8.21 -28.31 41.99
C ILE A 298 8.62 -26.94 42.54
N ALA A 299 8.93 -26.87 43.83
CA ALA A 299 9.28 -25.64 44.53
C ALA A 299 10.74 -25.20 44.31
N GLU A 300 10.97 -23.90 44.44
CA GLU A 300 12.27 -23.24 44.40
C GLU A 300 13.18 -23.67 45.57
N PRO A 301 14.50 -23.80 45.36
CA PRO A 301 15.50 -23.76 46.43
C PRO A 301 16.33 -22.46 46.41
N GLU A 302 16.71 -22.00 47.60
CA GLU A 302 17.42 -20.73 47.86
C GLU A 302 18.90 -20.74 47.41
N GLU A 303 19.45 -19.55 47.16
CA GLU A 303 20.89 -19.34 46.91
C GLU A 303 21.75 -19.70 48.12
N THR A 304 22.89 -20.37 47.88
CA THR A 304 24.09 -20.24 48.74
C THR A 304 25.34 -20.15 47.86
N LEU A 305 26.18 -19.15 48.16
CA LEU A 305 27.45 -18.86 47.48
C LEU A 305 28.61 -19.57 48.19
N GLU A 306 29.51 -20.20 47.42
CA GLU A 306 30.88 -20.47 47.88
C GLU A 306 31.87 -20.45 46.70
N GLU A 307 33.03 -19.81 46.88
CA GLU A 307 34.05 -19.59 45.84
C GLU A 307 35.09 -20.72 45.77
N ALA A 308 35.54 -21.10 44.56
CA ALA A 308 36.85 -21.73 44.36
C ALA A 308 37.44 -21.45 42.96
N LYS A 309 38.78 -21.39 42.88
CA LYS A 309 39.59 -20.90 41.74
C LYS A 309 39.80 -21.93 40.59
N PRO A 310 40.25 -21.49 39.40
CA PRO A 310 40.39 -22.31 38.18
C PRO A 310 41.82 -22.82 37.91
N GLU A 311 41.94 -23.79 37.00
CA GLU A 311 43.04 -24.03 36.00
C GLU A 311 42.93 -25.48 35.44
N PRO A 312 43.54 -25.84 34.29
CA PRO A 312 43.86 -25.03 33.10
C PRO A 312 43.41 -25.69 31.76
N GLU A 313 43.65 -24.98 30.66
CA GLU A 313 43.37 -25.41 29.28
C GLU A 313 44.38 -26.45 28.74
N VAL A 314 44.00 -27.17 27.67
CA VAL A 314 44.90 -28.06 26.90
C VAL A 314 44.68 -27.82 25.40
N GLU A 315 45.71 -27.28 24.74
CA GLU A 315 45.81 -27.14 23.28
C GLU A 315 46.04 -28.50 22.58
N PRO A 316 45.78 -28.58 21.27
CA PRO A 316 46.58 -29.46 20.42
C PRO A 316 47.22 -28.74 19.21
N GLU A 317 48.55 -28.71 19.26
CA GLU A 317 49.58 -28.78 18.21
C GLU A 317 49.30 -28.41 16.74
N VAL A 318 50.28 -27.65 16.22
CA VAL A 318 50.55 -27.33 14.81
C VAL A 318 51.16 -28.52 14.06
N ALA A 319 50.86 -28.66 12.77
CA ALA A 319 51.64 -29.49 11.83
C ALA A 319 52.06 -28.67 10.60
N GLU A 320 53.32 -28.81 10.18
CA GLU A 320 53.98 -27.96 9.17
C GLU A 320 53.66 -28.33 7.70
N GLU A 321 53.82 -27.34 6.81
CA GLU A 321 53.92 -27.51 5.36
C GLU A 321 55.27 -28.13 4.93
N PRO A 322 55.44 -28.45 3.64
CA PRO A 322 56.66 -27.97 2.98
C PRO A 322 56.43 -27.33 1.60
N GLU A 323 57.25 -26.31 1.31
CA GLU A 323 57.31 -25.56 0.05
C GLU A 323 57.72 -26.39 -1.17
N THR A 324 57.26 -25.99 -2.37
CA THR A 324 58.09 -25.95 -3.60
C THR A 324 57.66 -24.81 -4.52
N THR A 325 58.62 -24.06 -5.09
CA THR A 325 58.40 -22.89 -5.97
C THR A 325 58.90 -23.18 -7.42
N PRO A 326 59.09 -22.22 -8.37
CA PRO A 326 58.33 -22.20 -9.63
C PRO A 326 59.20 -22.34 -10.91
N PRO A 327 58.58 -22.32 -12.11
CA PRO A 327 58.97 -21.35 -13.17
C PRO A 327 57.79 -20.94 -14.10
N VAL A 328 57.83 -20.00 -15.07
CA VAL A 328 58.67 -18.83 -15.46
C VAL A 328 57.81 -17.94 -16.40
N GLU A 329 58.26 -16.71 -16.66
CA GLU A 329 57.69 -15.68 -17.55
C GLU A 329 57.38 -16.14 -19.00
N ASP A 330 56.41 -15.49 -19.67
CA ASP A 330 56.71 -14.78 -20.94
C ASP A 330 55.61 -13.79 -21.42
N GLN A 331 56.07 -12.64 -21.90
CA GLN A 331 55.42 -11.62 -22.75
C GLN A 331 56.57 -10.79 -23.39
N PRO A 332 56.38 -10.03 -24.49
CA PRO A 332 55.24 -9.91 -25.41
C PRO A 332 55.67 -10.10 -26.88
N ASP A 333 54.76 -9.88 -27.86
CA ASP A 333 55.20 -9.30 -29.14
C ASP A 333 54.10 -8.44 -29.82
N SER A 334 54.48 -7.82 -30.93
CA SER A 334 54.05 -6.53 -31.45
C SER A 334 53.85 -6.56 -32.98
N GLY A 335 53.42 -5.42 -33.55
CA GLY A 335 53.39 -5.20 -35.01
C GLY A 335 51.96 -5.12 -35.58
N THR A 336 51.33 -3.95 -35.73
CA THR A 336 51.53 -2.93 -36.79
C THR A 336 51.36 -3.42 -38.23
N ALA A 337 50.32 -2.95 -38.94
CA ALA A 337 50.44 -1.85 -39.92
C ALA A 337 49.35 -1.85 -41.03
N SER A 338 48.75 -0.67 -41.27
CA SER A 338 48.44 -0.14 -42.63
C SER A 338 47.27 -0.78 -43.46
N VAL A 339 46.49 -0.09 -44.31
CA VAL A 339 46.53 1.32 -44.79
C VAL A 339 45.21 1.73 -45.53
N GLU A 340 44.83 3.02 -45.46
CA GLU A 340 44.02 3.83 -46.44
C GLU A 340 42.56 3.41 -46.85
N GLN A 341 41.65 4.27 -47.36
CA GLN A 341 41.68 5.70 -47.72
C GLN A 341 40.28 6.36 -47.65
N GLN A 342 40.23 7.59 -47.10
CA GLN A 342 39.52 8.83 -47.52
C GLN A 342 38.28 8.82 -48.47
N SER A 343 37.23 9.57 -48.11
CA SER A 343 36.76 10.78 -48.87
C SER A 343 35.58 11.54 -48.22
N GLU A 344 35.79 12.81 -47.86
CA GLU A 344 34.78 13.90 -47.79
C GLU A 344 34.87 14.75 -49.10
N PRO A 345 34.26 15.95 -49.34
CA PRO A 345 33.47 16.84 -48.45
C PRO A 345 32.27 17.62 -49.12
N GLU A 346 31.88 18.72 -48.44
CA GLU A 346 31.03 19.87 -48.83
C GLU A 346 29.53 19.76 -48.48
N ALA A 347 28.94 20.47 -47.50
CA ALA A 347 29.01 21.87 -47.00
C ALA A 347 28.15 22.89 -47.78
N VAL A 348 27.39 23.73 -47.05
CA VAL A 348 27.06 25.17 -47.30
C VAL A 348 25.79 25.62 -46.52
N THR A 349 25.99 26.51 -45.52
CA THR A 349 25.22 27.74 -45.09
C THR A 349 23.67 27.78 -45.15
N SER A 350 22.89 28.57 -44.37
CA SER A 350 23.07 29.42 -43.17
C SER A 350 21.71 30.10 -42.83
N GLU A 351 21.65 30.87 -41.73
CA GLU A 351 20.67 31.93 -41.38
C GLU A 351 19.36 31.55 -40.63
N ASP A 352 19.24 32.21 -39.47
CA ASP A 352 18.09 32.48 -38.59
C ASP A 352 17.80 34.01 -38.66
N PRO A 353 16.79 34.63 -38.01
CA PRO A 353 15.56 34.12 -37.39
C PRO A 353 14.29 34.97 -37.72
N LYS A 354 13.08 34.58 -37.22
CA LYS A 354 12.12 35.41 -36.43
C LYS A 354 10.67 34.89 -36.39
N GLU A 355 10.23 34.58 -35.16
CA GLU A 355 9.09 35.14 -34.38
C GLU A 355 7.77 35.67 -35.02
N VAL A 356 6.72 35.56 -34.18
CA VAL A 356 5.41 36.27 -34.07
C VAL A 356 4.13 35.71 -34.74
N ASP A 357 3.18 35.44 -33.83
CA ASP A 357 1.72 35.67 -33.84
C ASP A 357 0.69 34.56 -34.13
N SER A 358 -0.43 34.69 -33.44
CA SER A 358 -1.55 33.76 -33.34
C SER A 358 -2.90 34.49 -33.42
N THR A 359 -3.69 34.17 -34.44
CA THR A 359 -5.13 34.51 -34.57
C THR A 359 -5.85 33.27 -35.12
N ALA A 360 -6.83 32.69 -34.43
CA ALA A 360 -8.19 33.18 -34.16
C ALA A 360 -9.13 33.09 -35.39
N GLU A 361 -9.96 32.03 -35.42
CA GLU A 361 -11.22 31.96 -36.18
C GLU A 361 -12.33 31.40 -35.28
N GLN A 362 -13.56 31.87 -35.51
CA GLN A 362 -14.77 31.54 -34.75
C GLN A 362 -15.81 30.85 -35.63
N GLU A 363 -16.71 30.11 -34.97
CA GLU A 363 -18.12 29.85 -35.29
C GLU A 363 -18.64 29.90 -36.75
N GLU A 364 -19.38 28.86 -37.14
CA GLU A 364 -20.68 29.09 -37.79
C GLU A 364 -21.75 28.13 -37.25
N VAL A 365 -22.98 28.65 -37.13
CA VAL A 365 -24.18 27.96 -36.60
C VAL A 365 -25.16 27.74 -37.76
N GLY A 366 -25.88 26.63 -37.75
CA GLY A 366 -26.94 26.36 -38.75
C GLY A 366 -28.11 25.55 -38.18
N GLU A 367 -29.22 26.24 -37.90
CA GLU A 367 -30.50 25.63 -37.53
C GLU A 367 -31.64 26.35 -38.29
N THR A 368 -32.56 25.61 -38.91
CA THR A 368 -33.89 26.10 -39.31
C THR A 368 -34.96 24.99 -39.17
N ASN A 369 -36.17 25.39 -38.79
CA ASN A 369 -37.31 24.55 -38.43
C ASN A 369 -38.54 24.83 -39.33
N ASP A 370 -39.51 23.91 -39.36
CA ASP A 370 -40.94 24.13 -39.67
C ASP A 370 -41.73 22.81 -39.44
N ALA A 371 -43.01 22.73 -38.99
CA ALA A 371 -43.96 23.75 -38.52
C ALA A 371 -45.17 23.12 -37.73
N GLN A 372 -45.78 23.89 -36.82
CA GLN A 372 -47.23 23.91 -36.41
C GLN A 372 -47.86 22.68 -35.69
N ASP A 373 -48.90 22.78 -34.82
CA ASP A 373 -49.92 23.83 -34.65
C ASP A 373 -50.62 23.92 -33.24
N GLN A 374 -51.25 25.08 -32.98
CA GLN A 374 -52.41 25.43 -32.11
C GLN A 374 -52.42 25.39 -30.55
N SER A 375 -52.79 26.56 -29.98
CA SER A 375 -53.16 26.89 -28.57
C SER A 375 -54.72 26.94 -28.38
N PRO A 376 -55.38 27.33 -27.24
CA PRO A 376 -55.07 28.44 -26.31
C PRO A 376 -55.31 28.22 -24.78
N ALA A 377 -54.98 29.25 -23.98
CA ALA A 377 -55.22 29.38 -22.51
C ALA A 377 -56.61 30.03 -22.21
N PRO A 378 -57.01 30.34 -20.93
CA PRO A 378 -56.37 31.34 -20.03
C PRO A 378 -56.32 30.84 -18.55
N ASP A 379 -56.19 31.60 -17.43
CA ASP A 379 -56.14 33.06 -17.12
C ASP A 379 -55.51 33.34 -15.72
N ALA A 380 -55.13 34.61 -15.46
CA ALA A 380 -54.87 35.30 -14.15
C ALA A 380 -53.84 34.70 -13.13
N ASP A 381 -53.18 35.47 -12.24
CA ASP A 381 -53.39 36.86 -11.77
C ASP A 381 -52.06 37.56 -11.34
N GLU A 382 -52.09 38.87 -11.13
CA GLU A 382 -50.94 39.74 -10.80
C GLU A 382 -50.52 39.73 -9.32
N ASN A 383 -49.24 40.03 -9.00
CA ASN A 383 -48.89 41.34 -8.39
C ASN A 383 -47.38 41.66 -8.40
N LYS A 384 -47.05 42.97 -8.35
CA LYS A 384 -45.69 43.54 -8.24
C LYS A 384 -45.47 44.14 -6.84
N GLU A 385 -44.20 44.29 -6.41
CA GLU A 385 -43.58 45.62 -6.25
C GLU A 385 -42.06 45.56 -6.01
N ASN A 386 -41.42 46.74 -6.11
CA ASN A 386 -39.98 46.94 -6.39
C ASN A 386 -39.18 47.57 -5.23
N ALA A 387 -37.87 47.72 -5.50
CA ALA A 387 -36.88 48.63 -4.91
C ALA A 387 -36.08 48.09 -3.71
N ALA A 388 -34.77 47.81 -3.77
CA ALA A 388 -33.61 48.54 -4.33
C ALA A 388 -33.08 49.68 -3.44
N THR A 389 -31.87 49.51 -2.92
CA THR A 389 -30.78 50.51 -2.94
C THR A 389 -29.46 49.88 -2.46
N GLU A 390 -28.36 50.27 -3.10
CA GLU A 390 -26.99 49.93 -2.73
C GLU A 390 -26.41 51.01 -1.80
N ASP A 391 -25.42 50.68 -0.96
CA ASP A 391 -24.28 51.57 -0.74
C ASP A 391 -23.01 50.79 -0.32
N SER A 392 -21.87 51.40 -0.61
CA SER A 392 -20.50 50.91 -0.47
C SER A 392 -19.84 51.37 0.83
N GLY A 393 -18.78 50.68 1.28
CA GLY A 393 -18.07 51.04 2.51
C GLY A 393 -16.65 50.45 2.59
N LEU A 394 -15.67 51.21 2.10
CA LEU A 394 -14.23 50.88 2.16
C LEU A 394 -13.63 51.30 3.52
N VAL A 395 -12.91 50.41 4.21
CA VAL A 395 -11.94 50.78 5.27
C VAL A 395 -10.72 49.86 5.23
N GLN A 396 -9.52 50.45 5.12
CA GLN A 396 -8.24 49.81 5.43
C GLN A 396 -7.81 50.17 6.85
N THR A 397 -7.23 49.21 7.60
CA THR A 397 -6.22 49.46 8.65
C THR A 397 -5.30 48.23 8.75
N VAL A 398 -4.03 48.34 8.37
CA VAL A 398 -2.82 48.56 9.22
C VAL A 398 -2.30 47.28 9.89
N GLU A 399 -0.99 47.08 9.76
CA GLU A 399 -0.18 45.95 10.23
C GLU A 399 -0.01 45.93 11.76
N GLU A 400 0.21 44.75 12.33
CA GLU A 400 1.07 44.62 13.52
C GLU A 400 1.96 43.38 13.40
N GLU A 401 3.26 43.61 13.24
CA GLU A 401 4.30 42.60 13.22
C GLU A 401 4.61 42.14 14.65
N LYS A 402 4.76 40.83 14.89
CA LYS A 402 5.26 40.36 16.20
C LYS A 402 6.18 39.15 16.08
N THR A 403 7.47 39.45 16.28
CA THR A 403 8.57 38.50 16.39
C THR A 403 8.50 37.68 17.67
N VAL A 404 8.76 36.37 17.56
CA VAL A 404 9.15 35.49 18.68
C VAL A 404 10.17 34.48 18.16
N ASP A 405 11.32 34.42 18.83
CA ASP A 405 12.45 33.54 18.50
C ASP A 405 12.24 32.05 18.89
N PRO A 406 13.02 31.11 18.31
CA PRO A 406 12.73 29.68 18.36
C PRO A 406 13.36 28.94 19.55
N ALA A 407 12.72 27.85 20.00
CA ALA A 407 13.31 26.89 20.93
C ALA A 407 12.93 25.43 20.58
N SER A 408 13.94 24.66 20.16
CA SER A 408 14.02 23.17 20.13
C SER A 408 12.79 22.36 19.66
N ASN A 409 12.79 21.95 18.39
CA ASN A 409 12.08 20.75 17.95
C ASN A 409 12.73 19.49 18.58
N GLY A 410 11.90 18.60 19.10
CA GLY A 410 12.19 17.17 19.13
C GLY A 410 11.21 16.49 18.17
N ASP A 411 11.67 16.14 16.96
CA ASP A 411 10.84 15.47 15.97
C ASP A 411 10.74 13.97 16.34
N VAL A 412 9.54 13.53 16.75
CA VAL A 412 9.24 12.11 17.04
C VAL A 412 8.69 11.47 15.78
N VAL A 413 9.54 10.73 15.06
CA VAL A 413 9.11 9.83 13.98
C VAL A 413 8.90 8.45 14.60
N GLY A 414 7.65 7.97 14.58
CA GLY A 414 7.32 6.62 15.05
C GLY A 414 7.91 5.57 14.12
N HIS A 415 8.90 4.81 14.59
CA HIS A 415 9.39 3.63 13.89
C HIS A 415 8.47 2.44 14.19
N VAL A 416 7.93 1.81 13.15
CA VAL A 416 7.21 0.54 13.28
C VAL A 416 8.16 -0.56 12.86
N GLU A 417 8.82 -1.19 13.83
CA GLU A 417 9.53 -2.44 13.60
C GLU A 417 8.50 -3.56 13.38
N THR A 418 8.64 -4.28 12.27
CA THR A 418 8.00 -5.58 12.06
C THR A 418 9.05 -6.65 12.31
N SER A 419 8.80 -7.49 13.32
CA SER A 419 9.56 -8.72 13.59
C SER A 419 9.20 -9.84 12.62
#